data_AF-A0A1V8TF94-F1
#
_entry.id   AF-A0A1V8TF94-F1
#
_cell.length_a   1.000
_cell.length_b   1.000
_cell.length_c   1.000
_cell.angle_alpha   90.00
_cell.angle_beta   90.00
_cell.angle_gamma   90.00
#
_symmetry.space_group_name_H-M   'P 1'
#
loop_
_entity.id
_entity.type
_entity.pdbx_description
1 polymer ?
#
loop_
_entity_poly.entity_id
_entity_poly.type
_entity_poly.pdbx_seq_one_letter_code
_entity_poly.pdbx_strand_id
1 'polypeptide(L)'
;MARSFGLPIHRTVLHSRRRYTTPPKTYFQPLDQPPPPPPRTSFRILRWSLFGVTAFGIGFYMHAYLSARFGLDVLEELAGEMDPQDATAMQGALQDGVEVAQARVVHAFTHEQATAVLRQRAGVAVTPTVVSHVCQSPSNLPCEDTWSSGTYMYLKDAAKDWSEWAIFDGHAGTRTSQALKEILPVVVGEKLWESGCMQRMYVANDQRVWRVIQNAFKYLDEEVLGEAKRCLEDDQDGLRPGGEGQLAE
;
A
#
# COMPACT_ATOMS: atom_id res chain seq x y z
N MET A 1 -24.92 33.16 15.78
CA MET A 1 -23.68 32.86 16.53
C MET A 1 -22.87 31.85 15.74
N ALA A 2 -21.91 32.30 14.93
CA ALA A 2 -21.05 31.44 14.14
C ALA A 2 -19.83 31.03 14.97
N ARG A 3 -19.63 29.72 15.16
CA ARG A 3 -18.40 29.16 15.74
C ARG A 3 -17.44 28.86 14.60
N SER A 4 -16.45 29.72 14.44
CA SER A 4 -15.24 29.47 13.67
C SER A 4 -14.43 28.37 14.38
N PHE A 5 -14.32 27.20 13.76
CA PHE A 5 -13.37 26.17 14.15
C PHE A 5 -12.04 26.47 13.45
N GLY A 6 -11.12 27.09 14.19
CA GLY A 6 -9.73 27.25 13.74
C GLY A 6 -9.02 25.90 13.75
N LEU A 7 -8.70 25.38 12.57
CA LEU A 7 -7.76 24.28 12.38
C LEU A 7 -6.36 24.69 12.89
N PRO A 8 -5.62 23.81 13.57
CA PRO A 8 -4.17 23.90 13.61
C PRO A 8 -3.59 22.60 13.04
N ILE A 9 -3.35 22.54 11.73
CA ILE A 9 -2.53 21.45 11.16
C ILE A 9 -1.49 22.08 10.25
N HIS A 10 -0.49 22.73 10.84
CA HIS A 10 0.76 23.03 10.15
C HIS A 10 1.77 21.96 10.54
N ARG A 11 1.87 20.90 9.72
CA ARG A 11 2.84 19.82 9.91
C ARG A 11 4.16 20.23 9.25
N THR A 12 5.07 20.76 10.05
CA THR A 12 6.41 21.13 9.57
C THR A 12 7.36 19.95 9.76
N VAL A 13 7.75 19.28 8.68
CA VAL A 13 8.78 18.25 8.68
C VAL A 13 10.13 18.95 8.47
N LEU A 14 10.96 19.02 9.51
CA LEU A 14 12.35 19.51 9.39
C LEU A 14 13.30 18.32 9.34
N HIS A 15 14.10 18.24 8.27
CA HIS A 15 15.16 17.25 8.13
C HIS A 15 16.42 17.70 8.87
N SER A 16 16.81 16.96 9.91
CA SER A 16 18.09 17.12 10.59
C SER A 16 18.94 15.86 10.42
N ARG A 17 20.12 15.99 9.81
CA ARG A 17 21.12 14.93 9.71
C ARG A 17 21.97 14.90 10.97
N ARG A 18 21.56 14.15 12.00
CA ARG A 18 22.47 13.75 13.08
C ARG A 18 23.08 12.38 12.78
N ARG A 19 24.41 12.30 12.80
CA ARG A 19 25.17 11.05 12.71
C ARG A 19 25.23 10.42 14.10
N TYR A 20 24.68 9.22 14.26
CA TYR A 20 24.84 8.42 15.47
C TYR A 20 26.11 7.56 15.36
N THR A 21 26.88 7.48 16.44
CA THR A 21 28.15 6.74 16.53
C THR A 21 27.97 5.29 17.00
N THR A 22 26.76 4.90 17.41
CA THR A 22 26.44 3.54 17.85
C THR A 22 25.14 3.06 17.20
N PRO A 23 25.11 1.85 16.62
CA PRO A 23 23.90 1.33 15.98
C PRO A 23 22.82 1.02 17.04
N PRO A 24 21.57 1.48 16.85
CA PRO A 24 20.47 1.12 17.73
C PRO A 24 20.13 -0.36 17.57
N LYS A 25 19.84 -1.02 18.70
CA LYS A 25 19.33 -2.40 18.72
C LYS A 25 17.91 -2.37 18.14
N THR A 26 17.69 -3.00 16.99
CA THR A 26 16.38 -3.09 16.34
C THR A 26 15.56 -4.25 16.91
N TYR A 27 14.24 -4.15 16.82
CA TYR A 27 13.25 -5.06 17.41
C TYR A 27 13.24 -6.50 16.82
N PHE A 28 14.07 -6.78 15.82
CA PHE A 28 14.06 -8.02 15.02
C PHE A 28 15.19 -9.00 15.34
N GLN A 29 15.78 -8.94 16.53
CA GLN A 29 16.72 -9.97 17.00
C GLN A 29 16.06 -10.87 18.05
N PRO A 30 15.40 -11.97 17.67
CA PRO A 30 15.21 -13.09 18.58
C PRO A 30 16.60 -13.67 18.92
N LEU A 31 16.89 -13.73 20.21
CA LEU A 31 17.92 -14.63 20.73
C LEU A 31 17.49 -16.06 20.39
N ASP A 32 18.36 -16.81 19.71
CA ASP A 32 18.32 -18.27 19.61
C ASP A 32 17.20 -18.94 18.79
N GLN A 33 16.99 -18.53 17.53
CA GLN A 33 16.32 -19.40 16.54
C GLN A 33 17.33 -20.13 15.65
N PRO A 34 17.32 -21.48 15.61
CA PRO A 34 18.11 -22.22 14.63
C PRO A 34 17.59 -21.97 13.20
N PRO A 35 18.47 -22.02 12.19
CA PRO A 35 18.09 -21.74 10.81
C PRO A 35 16.99 -22.71 10.32
N PRO A 36 16.00 -22.24 9.54
CA PRO A 36 14.96 -23.11 9.02
C PRO A 36 15.56 -24.19 8.10
N PRO A 37 15.01 -25.41 8.10
CA PRO A 37 15.48 -26.48 7.23
C PRO A 37 15.25 -26.11 5.74
N PRO A 38 16.11 -26.58 4.83
CA PRO A 38 15.99 -26.28 3.40
C PRO A 38 14.65 -26.81 2.84
N PRO A 39 14.02 -26.06 1.90
CA PRO A 39 12.76 -26.49 1.32
C PRO A 39 12.92 -27.82 0.59
N ARG A 40 12.07 -28.79 0.90
CA ARG A 40 12.03 -30.07 0.19
C ARG A 40 11.48 -29.85 -1.22
N THR A 41 12.34 -29.94 -2.21
CA THR A 41 11.95 -29.86 -3.63
C THR A 41 11.07 -31.06 -3.98
N SER A 42 9.76 -30.82 -4.08
CA SER A 42 8.79 -31.80 -4.54
C SER A 42 8.99 -32.03 -6.05
N PHE A 43 9.22 -33.29 -6.45
CA PHE A 43 9.31 -33.70 -7.86
C PHE A 43 8.07 -33.32 -8.70
N ARG A 44 6.94 -32.99 -8.06
CA ARG A 44 5.75 -32.49 -8.76
C ARG A 44 5.96 -31.08 -9.29
N ILE A 45 6.67 -30.21 -8.56
CA ILE A 45 6.93 -28.81 -8.97
C ILE A 45 7.83 -28.76 -10.20
N LEU A 46 8.80 -29.69 -10.31
CA LEU A 46 9.68 -29.80 -11.46
C LEU A 46 8.93 -30.21 -12.75
N ARG A 47 7.92 -31.08 -12.63
CA ARG A 47 7.08 -31.51 -13.77
C ARG A 47 6.20 -30.38 -14.32
N TRP A 48 5.60 -29.58 -13.45
CA TRP A 48 4.75 -28.46 -13.86
C TRP A 48 5.57 -27.31 -14.47
N SER A 49 6.77 -27.05 -13.96
CA SER A 49 7.68 -26.05 -14.53
C SER A 49 8.22 -26.48 -15.90
N LEU A 50 8.57 -27.76 -16.09
CA LEU A 50 8.94 -28.30 -17.39
C LEU A 50 7.81 -28.16 -18.42
N PHE A 51 6.57 -28.47 -18.06
CA PHE A 51 5.41 -28.36 -18.95
C PHE A 51 5.11 -26.90 -19.35
N GLY A 52 5.26 -25.97 -18.40
CA GLY A 52 5.11 -24.54 -18.67
C GLY A 52 6.15 -24.00 -19.66
N VAL A 53 7.42 -24.40 -19.52
CA VAL A 53 8.50 -23.97 -20.41
C VAL A 53 8.31 -24.50 -21.84
N THR A 54 7.87 -25.74 -22.02
CA THR A 54 7.60 -26.29 -23.36
C THR A 54 6.39 -25.63 -24.01
N ALA A 55 5.30 -25.37 -23.29
CA ALA A 55 4.14 -24.70 -23.85
C ALA A 55 4.46 -23.27 -24.34
N PHE A 56 5.22 -22.52 -23.54
CA PHE A 56 5.69 -21.18 -23.93
C PHE A 56 6.66 -21.23 -25.11
N GLY A 57 7.59 -22.19 -25.13
CA GLY A 57 8.54 -22.36 -26.25
C GLY A 57 7.83 -22.69 -27.57
N ILE A 58 6.83 -23.56 -27.53
CA ILE A 58 6.01 -23.89 -28.71
C ILE A 58 5.21 -22.68 -29.17
N GLY A 59 4.59 -21.94 -28.26
CA GLY A 59 3.85 -20.71 -28.59
C GLY A 59 4.74 -19.66 -29.25
N PHE A 60 5.95 -19.44 -28.72
CA PHE A 60 6.88 -18.46 -29.28
C PHE A 60 7.44 -18.90 -30.64
N TYR A 61 7.75 -20.18 -30.82
CA TYR A 61 8.19 -20.72 -32.10
C TYR A 61 7.07 -20.65 -33.15
N MET A 62 5.84 -20.98 -32.77
CA MET A 62 4.69 -20.88 -33.66
C MET A 62 4.42 -19.43 -34.05
N HIS A 63 4.50 -18.50 -33.09
CA HIS A 63 4.38 -17.06 -33.35
C HIS A 63 5.46 -16.55 -34.31
N ALA A 64 6.73 -16.89 -34.08
CA ALA A 64 7.84 -16.52 -34.96
C ALA A 64 7.75 -17.17 -36.35
N TYR A 65 7.27 -18.41 -36.42
CA TYR A 65 7.05 -19.11 -37.69
C TYR A 65 5.90 -18.48 -38.49
N LEU A 66 4.78 -18.16 -37.84
CA LEU A 66 3.63 -17.53 -38.47
C LEU A 66 3.97 -16.11 -38.94
N SER A 67 4.65 -15.31 -38.11
CA SER A 67 5.06 -13.95 -38.48
C SER A 67 6.08 -13.93 -39.62
N ALA A 68 7.01 -14.89 -39.67
CA ALA A 68 7.98 -15.03 -40.75
C ALA A 68 7.36 -15.58 -42.06
N ARG A 69 6.30 -16.40 -41.98
CA ARG A 69 5.68 -17.07 -43.12
C ARG A 69 4.57 -16.25 -43.78
N PHE A 70 3.80 -15.49 -43.00
CA PHE A 70 2.59 -14.81 -43.45
C PHE A 70 2.69 -13.27 -43.42
N GLY A 71 3.79 -12.71 -42.89
CA GLY A 71 3.91 -11.27 -42.69
C GLY A 71 3.02 -10.78 -41.54
N LEU A 72 3.36 -9.62 -40.98
CA LEU A 72 2.60 -9.00 -39.88
C LEU A 72 1.15 -8.63 -40.27
N ASP A 73 0.87 -8.50 -41.56
CA ASP A 73 -0.42 -8.04 -42.10
C ASP A 73 -1.59 -9.02 -41.80
N VAL A 74 -1.35 -10.33 -41.71
CA VAL A 74 -2.42 -11.31 -41.44
C VAL A 74 -2.86 -11.31 -39.97
N LEU A 75 -1.96 -10.92 -39.05
CA LEU A 75 -2.27 -10.80 -37.62
C LEU A 75 -3.06 -9.50 -37.33
N GLU A 76 -2.83 -8.46 -38.13
CA GLU A 76 -3.59 -7.21 -38.11
C GLU A 76 -5.00 -7.40 -38.69
N GLU A 77 -5.14 -8.21 -39.75
CA GLU A 77 -6.45 -8.58 -40.31
C GLU A 77 -7.27 -9.46 -39.34
N LEU A 78 -6.64 -10.36 -38.58
CA LEU A 78 -7.31 -11.16 -37.53
C LEU A 78 -7.68 -10.33 -36.30
N ALA A 79 -6.90 -9.29 -35.97
CA ALA A 79 -7.21 -8.34 -34.91
C ALA A 79 -8.31 -7.34 -35.33
N GLY A 80 -8.48 -7.12 -36.64
CA GLY A 80 -9.53 -6.27 -37.22
C GLY A 80 -10.95 -6.83 -37.08
N GLU A 81 -11.11 -8.12 -36.80
CA GLU A 81 -12.41 -8.76 -36.54
C GLU A 81 -12.75 -8.90 -35.05
N MET A 82 -11.88 -8.43 -34.14
CA MET A 82 -12.14 -8.51 -32.70
C MET A 82 -13.12 -7.43 -32.24
N ASP A 83 -14.08 -7.82 -31.41
CA ASP A 83 -14.97 -6.90 -30.72
C ASP A 83 -14.15 -5.87 -29.90
N PRO A 84 -14.53 -4.59 -29.83
CA PRO A 84 -13.73 -3.56 -29.18
C PRO A 84 -13.42 -3.84 -27.70
N GLN A 85 -14.28 -4.60 -27.01
CA GLN A 85 -14.02 -5.03 -25.63
C GLN A 85 -12.89 -6.06 -25.56
N ASP A 86 -12.87 -7.02 -26.49
CA ASP A 86 -11.82 -8.05 -26.55
C ASP A 86 -10.49 -7.47 -27.01
N ALA A 87 -10.49 -6.47 -27.90
CA ALA A 87 -9.29 -5.74 -28.29
C ALA A 87 -8.67 -4.98 -27.10
N THR A 88 -9.52 -4.36 -26.27
CA THR A 88 -9.07 -3.66 -25.05
C THR A 88 -8.53 -4.64 -24.00
N ALA A 89 -9.19 -5.78 -23.81
CA ALA A 89 -8.73 -6.83 -22.89
C ALA A 89 -7.41 -7.45 -23.36
N MET A 90 -7.25 -7.68 -24.66
CA MET A 90 -6.02 -8.20 -25.24
C MET A 90 -4.88 -7.18 -25.14
N GLN A 91 -5.17 -5.88 -25.33
CA GLN A 91 -4.18 -4.83 -25.15
C GLN A 91 -3.70 -4.75 -23.69
N GLY A 92 -4.60 -4.90 -22.71
CA GLY A 92 -4.25 -5.01 -21.30
C GLY A 92 -3.38 -6.24 -21.00
N ALA A 93 -3.76 -7.41 -21.52
CA ALA A 93 -2.98 -8.63 -21.35
C ALA A 93 -1.59 -8.57 -22.02
N LEU A 94 -1.47 -7.86 -23.16
CA LEU A 94 -0.19 -7.60 -23.83
C LEU A 94 0.70 -6.67 -23.01
N GLN A 95 0.13 -5.60 -22.43
CA GLN A 95 0.86 -4.69 -21.55
C GLN A 95 1.34 -5.42 -20.30
N ASP A 96 0.47 -6.18 -19.63
CA ASP A 96 0.84 -7.02 -18.50
C ASP A 96 1.90 -8.06 -18.88
N GLY A 97 1.77 -8.69 -20.05
CA GLY A 97 2.74 -9.66 -20.56
C GLY A 97 4.12 -9.04 -20.81
N VAL A 98 4.17 -7.81 -21.34
CA VAL A 98 5.41 -7.05 -21.53
C VAL A 98 6.03 -6.65 -20.20
N GLU A 99 5.23 -6.18 -19.24
CA GLU A 99 5.72 -5.83 -17.90
C GLU A 99 6.25 -7.06 -17.15
N VAL A 100 5.55 -8.19 -17.23
CA VAL A 100 5.99 -9.47 -16.65
C VAL A 100 7.25 -9.99 -17.35
N ALA A 101 7.37 -9.84 -18.67
CA ALA A 101 8.57 -10.21 -19.41
C ALA A 101 9.77 -9.31 -19.04
N GLN A 102 9.54 -8.01 -18.88
CA GLN A 102 10.56 -7.07 -18.38
C GLN A 102 10.95 -7.39 -16.93
N ALA A 103 9.99 -7.80 -16.09
CA ALA A 103 10.25 -8.27 -14.73
C ALA A 103 11.03 -9.60 -14.67
N ARG A 104 11.05 -10.40 -15.74
CA ARG A 104 11.88 -11.61 -15.83
C ARG A 104 13.34 -11.32 -16.19
N VAL A 105 13.62 -10.16 -16.79
CA VAL A 105 14.98 -9.70 -17.12
C VAL A 105 15.37 -8.55 -16.19
N VAL A 106 15.18 -8.73 -14.88
CA VAL A 106 15.74 -7.78 -13.90
C VAL A 106 17.22 -8.11 -13.73
N HIS A 107 18.08 -7.31 -14.35
CA HIS A 107 19.50 -7.36 -14.06
C HIS A 107 19.73 -7.08 -12.57
N ALA A 108 20.57 -7.89 -11.93
CA ALA A 108 20.98 -7.63 -10.56
C ALA A 108 21.57 -6.22 -10.47
N PHE A 109 21.10 -5.43 -9.49
CA PHE A 109 21.66 -4.12 -9.27
C PHE A 109 23.14 -4.22 -8.91
N THR A 110 23.95 -3.32 -9.47
CA THR A 110 25.28 -3.08 -8.92
C THR A 110 25.14 -2.56 -7.48
N HIS A 111 26.18 -2.72 -6.68
CA HIS A 111 26.20 -2.19 -5.31
C HIS A 111 25.87 -0.68 -5.28
N GLU A 112 26.38 0.08 -6.25
CA GLU A 112 26.13 1.52 -6.36
C GLU A 112 24.67 1.84 -6.68
N GLN A 113 24.06 1.10 -7.61
CA GLN A 113 22.64 1.23 -7.95
C GLN A 113 21.74 0.85 -6.77
N ALA A 114 22.00 -0.28 -6.12
CA ALA A 114 21.26 -0.71 -4.94
C ALA A 114 21.35 0.33 -3.83
N THR A 115 22.55 0.87 -3.58
CA THR A 115 22.76 1.94 -2.60
C THR A 115 21.99 3.21 -2.97
N ALA A 116 22.00 3.61 -4.24
CA ALA A 116 21.27 4.78 -4.71
C ALA A 116 19.76 4.61 -4.50
N VAL A 117 19.19 3.47 -4.90
CA VAL A 117 17.76 3.15 -4.75
C VAL A 117 17.35 3.10 -3.28
N LEU A 118 18.13 2.42 -2.42
CA LEU A 118 17.84 2.35 -0.99
C LEU A 118 17.93 3.72 -0.32
N ARG A 119 18.90 4.56 -0.71
CA ARG A 119 19.00 5.94 -0.19
C ARG A 119 17.84 6.82 -0.62
N GLN A 120 17.36 6.66 -1.85
CA GLN A 120 16.18 7.38 -2.35
C GLN A 120 14.91 7.00 -1.59
N ARG A 121 14.81 5.73 -1.18
CA ARG A 121 13.67 5.16 -0.45
C ARG A 121 13.78 5.32 1.08
N ALA A 122 14.96 5.66 1.58
CA ALA A 122 15.19 5.90 2.99
C ALA A 122 14.63 7.26 3.41
N GLY A 123 13.99 7.28 4.57
CA GLY A 123 13.47 8.48 5.20
C GLY A 123 13.85 8.55 6.67
N VAL A 124 13.74 9.75 7.24
CA VAL A 124 13.90 9.98 8.68
C VAL A 124 12.70 10.80 9.15
N ALA A 125 12.04 10.32 10.20
CA ALA A 125 11.02 11.05 10.92
C ALA A 125 11.58 11.45 12.29
N VAL A 126 11.48 12.73 12.63
CA VAL A 126 11.98 13.29 13.90
C VAL A 126 10.79 13.77 14.69
N THR A 127 10.59 13.21 15.89
CA THR A 127 9.64 13.67 16.89
C THR A 127 10.38 14.25 18.10
N PRO A 128 9.73 15.01 18.99
CA PRO A 128 10.37 15.55 20.19
C PRO A 128 11.01 14.48 21.08
N THR A 129 10.47 13.27 21.10
CA THR A 129 10.92 12.20 21.99
C THR A 129 11.78 11.14 21.30
N VAL A 130 11.68 10.97 19.97
CA VAL A 130 12.31 9.86 19.24
C VAL A 130 12.71 10.26 17.81
N VAL A 131 13.79 9.66 17.31
CA VAL A 131 14.17 9.70 15.89
C VAL A 131 13.94 8.33 15.28
N SER A 132 13.16 8.28 14.20
CA SER A 132 12.83 7.05 13.47
C SER A 132 13.44 7.07 12.07
N HIS A 133 14.05 5.94 11.71
CA HIS A 133 14.57 5.69 10.37
C HIS A 133 13.65 4.73 9.65
N VAL A 134 13.28 5.05 8.42
CA VAL A 134 12.37 4.24 7.61
C VAL A 134 12.97 3.98 6.24
N CYS A 135 12.55 2.90 5.60
CA CYS A 135 12.85 2.62 4.20
C CYS A 135 11.65 1.88 3.61
N GLN A 136 11.10 2.39 2.51
CA GLN A 136 9.98 1.76 1.83
C GLN A 136 10.47 1.12 0.54
N SER A 137 10.45 -0.21 0.46
CA SER A 137 10.91 -0.96 -0.72
C SER A 137 9.77 -1.76 -1.33
N PRO A 138 9.11 -1.28 -2.40
CA PRO A 138 8.02 -2.00 -3.06
C PRO A 138 8.45 -3.36 -3.60
N SER A 139 7.60 -4.36 -3.38
CA SER A 139 7.59 -5.64 -4.12
C SER A 139 6.56 -5.65 -5.26
N ASN A 140 5.57 -4.75 -5.22
CA ASN A 140 4.52 -4.56 -6.21
C ASN A 140 4.54 -3.14 -6.79
N LEU A 141 3.94 -2.96 -7.98
CA LEU A 141 3.72 -1.67 -8.62
C LEU A 141 2.21 -1.52 -8.90
N PRO A 142 1.54 -0.51 -8.32
CA PRO A 142 2.03 0.41 -7.30
C PRO A 142 2.32 -0.26 -5.95
N CYS A 143 3.14 0.38 -5.10
CA CYS A 143 3.40 -0.08 -3.74
C CYS A 143 2.14 0.05 -2.87
N GLU A 144 1.68 -1.06 -2.31
CA GLU A 144 0.50 -1.07 -1.42
C GLU A 144 0.85 -0.70 0.02
N ASP A 145 2.06 -0.99 0.46
CA ASP A 145 2.56 -0.59 1.77
C ASP A 145 2.67 0.92 1.88
N THR A 146 2.41 1.46 3.08
CA THR A 146 2.72 2.84 3.40
C THR A 146 3.00 2.99 4.88
N TRP A 147 3.47 4.16 5.30
CA TRP A 147 3.78 4.43 6.70
C TRP A 147 3.46 5.88 7.06
N SER A 148 3.24 6.12 8.35
CA SER A 148 3.08 7.47 8.90
C SER A 148 3.88 7.62 10.19
N SER A 149 4.27 8.86 10.49
CA SER A 149 4.86 9.23 11.76
C SER A 149 4.48 10.66 12.13
N GLY A 150 4.10 10.88 13.37
CA GLY A 150 3.73 12.21 13.84
C GLY A 150 3.78 12.31 15.34
N THR A 151 3.15 13.37 15.84
CA THR A 151 3.21 13.74 17.25
C THR A 151 1.91 14.37 17.70
N TYR A 152 1.40 13.95 18.85
CA TYR A 152 0.31 14.63 19.53
C TYR A 152 0.90 15.57 20.58
N MET A 153 0.75 16.88 20.34
CA MET A 153 1.28 17.90 21.22
C MET A 153 0.27 18.22 22.34
N TYR A 154 0.65 18.01 23.60
CA TYR A 154 -0.24 18.27 24.74
C TYR A 154 0.00 19.68 25.30
N LEU A 155 -0.78 20.67 24.85
CA LEU A 155 -0.76 22.05 25.40
C LEU A 155 0.64 22.68 25.55
N LYS A 156 1.60 22.30 24.69
CA LYS A 156 3.02 22.71 24.74
C LYS A 156 3.81 22.17 25.95
N ASP A 157 3.32 21.15 26.63
CA ASP A 157 4.05 20.41 27.65
C ASP A 157 4.81 19.24 26.99
N ALA A 158 6.07 19.47 26.63
CA ALA A 158 6.92 18.49 25.97
C ALA A 158 7.08 17.18 26.77
N ALA A 159 6.87 17.19 28.09
CA ALA A 159 6.92 15.99 28.93
C ALA A 159 5.69 15.08 28.72
N LYS A 160 4.62 15.61 28.11
CA LYS A 160 3.36 14.93 27.83
C LYS A 160 3.08 14.82 26.34
N ASP A 161 4.03 15.20 25.48
CA ASP A 161 3.90 15.00 24.04
C ASP A 161 4.00 13.51 23.71
N TRP A 162 3.12 13.04 22.84
CA TRP A 162 3.11 11.67 22.34
C TRP A 162 3.70 11.66 20.93
N SER A 163 4.30 10.54 20.56
CA SER A 163 4.76 10.30 19.19
C SER A 163 4.05 9.07 18.65
N GLU A 164 3.62 9.14 17.40
CA GLU A 164 3.04 8.01 16.69
C GLU A 164 3.93 7.55 15.54
N TRP A 165 3.88 6.24 15.31
CA TRP A 165 4.39 5.57 14.13
C TRP A 165 3.41 4.48 13.73
N ALA A 166 3.11 4.41 12.44
CA ALA A 166 2.27 3.37 11.89
C ALA A 166 2.86 2.87 10.57
N ILE A 167 2.73 1.58 10.34
CA ILE A 167 3.03 0.90 9.08
C ILE A 167 1.74 0.23 8.65
N PHE A 168 1.37 0.41 7.40
CA PHE A 168 0.16 -0.10 6.80
C PHE A 168 0.55 -1.03 5.66
N ASP A 169 0.24 -2.31 5.82
CA ASP A 169 0.38 -3.34 4.79
C ASP A 169 -0.92 -3.36 3.98
N GLY A 170 -0.85 -2.82 2.76
CA GLY A 170 -2.00 -2.72 1.88
C GLY A 170 -2.20 -4.02 1.10
N HIS A 171 -3.45 -4.35 0.77
CA HIS A 171 -3.78 -5.45 -0.13
C HIS A 171 -4.98 -5.06 -0.99
N ALA A 172 -5.06 -5.67 -2.18
CA ALA A 172 -6.12 -5.40 -3.16
C ALA A 172 -6.18 -3.92 -3.59
N GLY A 173 -5.01 -3.31 -3.79
CA GLY A 173 -4.84 -1.92 -4.16
C GLY A 173 -4.37 -1.03 -3.01
N THR A 174 -3.94 0.18 -3.35
CA THR A 174 -3.28 1.11 -2.42
C THR A 174 -4.26 2.02 -1.65
N ARG A 175 -5.54 2.02 -2.01
CA ARG A 175 -6.48 3.07 -1.55
C ARG A 175 -6.70 3.02 -0.05
N THR A 176 -6.93 1.84 0.52
CA THR A 176 -7.21 1.68 1.95
C THR A 176 -6.00 2.07 2.80
N SER A 177 -4.80 1.60 2.45
CA SER A 177 -3.58 1.90 3.21
C SER A 177 -3.25 3.40 3.16
N GLN A 178 -3.44 4.06 2.02
CA GLN A 178 -3.27 5.52 1.90
C GLN A 178 -4.34 6.31 2.66
N ALA A 179 -5.60 5.87 2.67
CA ALA A 179 -6.65 6.51 3.46
C ALA A 179 -6.37 6.39 4.97
N LEU A 180 -5.99 5.19 5.43
CA LEU A 180 -5.65 4.95 6.84
C LEU A 180 -4.43 5.76 7.28
N LYS A 181 -3.43 5.94 6.41
CA LYS A 181 -2.25 6.78 6.70
C LYS A 181 -2.63 8.20 7.13
N GLU A 182 -3.63 8.79 6.47
CA GLU A 182 -4.05 10.17 6.73
C GLU A 182 -5.06 10.25 7.89
N ILE A 183 -6.00 9.31 7.98
CA ILE A 183 -7.15 9.42 8.89
C ILE A 183 -6.88 8.76 10.26
N LEU A 184 -6.26 7.58 10.29
CA LEU A 184 -6.14 6.81 11.52
C LEU A 184 -5.34 7.53 12.62
N PRO A 185 -4.19 8.17 12.35
CA PRO A 185 -3.47 8.92 13.39
C PRO A 185 -4.33 10.03 14.00
N VAL A 186 -5.13 10.73 13.18
CA VAL A 186 -6.01 11.80 13.65
C VAL A 186 -7.07 11.24 14.61
N VAL A 187 -7.78 10.19 14.19
CA VAL A 187 -8.81 9.54 15.01
C VAL A 187 -8.25 8.99 16.32
N VAL A 188 -7.07 8.34 16.27
CA VAL A 188 -6.41 7.84 17.48
C VAL A 188 -6.03 8.99 18.42
N GLY A 189 -5.44 10.07 17.89
CA GLY A 189 -5.09 11.26 18.66
C GLY A 189 -6.30 11.90 19.34
N GLU A 190 -7.40 12.06 18.62
CA GLU A 190 -8.67 12.58 19.15
C GLU A 190 -9.22 11.68 20.27
N LYS A 191 -9.31 10.36 20.06
CA LYS A 191 -9.83 9.43 21.07
C LYS A 191 -8.94 9.38 22.31
N LEU A 192 -7.62 9.46 22.15
CA LEU A 192 -6.68 9.57 23.27
C LEU A 192 -6.85 10.88 24.05
N TRP A 193 -7.13 11.98 23.38
CA TRP A 193 -7.41 13.27 24.00
C TRP A 193 -8.75 13.26 24.77
N GLU A 194 -9.84 12.87 24.10
CA GLU A 194 -11.20 12.80 24.64
C GLU A 194 -11.29 11.89 25.87
N SER A 195 -10.61 10.75 25.80
CA SER A 195 -10.60 9.75 26.88
C SER A 195 -9.69 10.14 28.05
N GLY A 196 -9.06 11.31 28.05
CA GLY A 196 -8.24 11.74 29.17
C GLY A 196 -6.88 11.01 29.25
N CYS A 197 -6.43 10.35 28.18
CA CYS A 197 -5.21 9.54 28.22
C CYS A 197 -3.94 10.39 28.19
N MET A 198 -3.93 11.47 27.40
CA MET A 198 -2.74 12.33 27.26
C MET A 198 -2.44 13.18 28.52
N GLN A 199 -3.45 13.41 29.37
CA GLN A 199 -3.32 14.16 30.62
C GLN A 199 -2.64 13.36 31.73
N ARG A 200 -2.62 12.03 31.60
CA ARG A 200 -2.15 11.09 32.63
C ARG A 200 -0.64 10.91 32.52
N MET A 201 0.00 10.58 33.64
CA MET A 201 1.38 10.14 33.63
C MET A 201 1.52 8.85 32.81
N TYR A 202 2.64 8.71 32.11
CA TYR A 202 2.94 7.50 31.36
C TYR A 202 2.96 6.28 32.29
N VAL A 203 2.22 5.25 31.92
CA VAL A 203 2.21 3.95 32.57
C VAL A 203 2.47 2.90 31.49
N ALA A 204 3.53 2.10 31.66
CA ALA A 204 3.82 1.01 30.74
C ALA A 204 2.66 0.00 30.72
N ASN A 205 2.28 -0.47 29.53
CA ASN A 205 1.18 -1.43 29.32
C ASN A 205 -0.18 -0.96 29.88
N ASP A 206 -0.49 0.33 29.80
CA ASP A 206 -1.76 0.88 30.26
C ASP A 206 -2.96 0.34 29.47
N GLN A 207 -3.75 -0.49 30.15
CA GLN A 207 -4.96 -1.12 29.61
C GLN A 207 -6.04 -0.13 29.15
N ARG A 208 -6.05 1.10 29.69
CA ARG A 208 -6.97 2.15 29.25
C ARG A 208 -6.54 2.71 27.90
N VAL A 209 -5.26 3.01 27.73
CA VAL A 209 -4.69 3.49 26.46
C VAL A 209 -4.93 2.44 25.38
N TRP A 210 -4.64 1.17 25.68
CA TRP A 210 -4.90 0.05 24.77
C TRP A 210 -6.36 0.00 24.29
N ARG A 211 -7.32 0.04 25.23
CA ARG A 211 -8.76 0.01 24.90
C ARG A 211 -9.21 1.20 24.06
N VAL A 212 -8.67 2.38 24.34
CA VAL A 212 -8.99 3.59 23.57
C VAL A 212 -8.49 3.47 22.14
N ILE A 213 -7.25 3.01 21.95
CA ILE A 213 -6.69 2.77 20.61
C ILE A 213 -7.52 1.71 19.89
N GLN A 214 -7.85 0.59 20.54
CA GLN A 214 -8.68 -0.46 19.95
C GLN A 214 -10.05 0.07 19.51
N ASN A 215 -10.69 0.90 20.33
CA ASN A 215 -11.98 1.50 19.99
C ASN A 215 -11.86 2.50 18.83
N ALA A 216 -10.76 3.24 18.74
CA ALA A 216 -10.50 4.15 17.62
C ALA A 216 -10.41 3.40 16.28
N PHE A 217 -9.73 2.24 16.26
CA PHE A 217 -9.65 1.38 15.08
C PHE A 217 -11.02 0.83 14.67
N LYS A 218 -11.79 0.30 15.63
CA LYS A 218 -13.15 -0.22 15.36
C LYS A 218 -14.07 0.86 14.83
N TYR A 219 -14.04 2.03 15.45
CA TYR A 219 -14.82 3.18 15.01
C TYR A 219 -14.49 3.56 13.57
N LEU A 220 -13.20 3.65 13.23
CA LEU A 220 -12.80 3.99 11.86
C LEU A 220 -13.20 2.92 10.85
N ASP A 221 -13.10 1.64 11.20
CA ASP A 221 -13.54 0.53 10.35
C ASP A 221 -15.05 0.61 10.05
N GLU A 222 -15.86 0.86 11.08
CA GLU A 222 -17.31 1.07 10.94
C GLU A 222 -17.64 2.26 10.05
N GLU A 223 -16.92 3.39 10.19
CA GLU A 223 -17.11 4.57 9.34
C GLU A 223 -16.72 4.31 7.88
N VAL A 224 -15.60 3.62 7.64
CA VAL A 224 -15.15 3.28 6.27
C VAL A 224 -16.15 2.35 5.59
N LEU A 225 -16.66 1.33 6.30
CA LEU A 225 -17.70 0.44 5.77
C LEU A 225 -19.02 1.18 5.54
N GLY A 226 -19.39 2.08 6.45
CA GLY A 226 -20.58 2.92 6.34
C GLY A 226 -20.53 3.84 5.12
N GLU A 227 -19.38 4.47 4.84
CA GLU A 227 -19.18 5.30 3.67
C GLU A 227 -19.22 4.49 2.37
N ALA A 228 -18.50 3.35 2.33
CA ALA A 228 -18.50 2.48 1.17
C ALA A 228 -19.92 2.00 0.82
N LYS A 229 -20.73 1.69 1.83
CA LYS A 229 -22.13 1.31 1.64
C LYS A 229 -22.97 2.46 1.05
N ARG A 230 -22.81 3.69 1.54
CA ARG A 230 -23.53 4.86 1.02
C ARG A 230 -23.20 5.12 -0.45
N CYS A 231 -21.93 5.07 -0.82
CA CYS A 231 -21.53 5.26 -2.22
C CYS A 231 -22.14 4.20 -3.15
N LEU A 232 -22.27 2.96 -2.70
CA LEU A 232 -22.90 1.89 -3.49
C LEU A 232 -24.41 2.09 -3.67
N GLU A 233 -25.10 2.65 -2.67
CA GLU A 233 -26.53 2.96 -2.75
C GLU A 233 -26.78 4.15 -3.71
N ASP A 234 -25.95 5.20 -3.65
CA ASP A 234 -26.05 6.37 -4.52
C ASP A 234 -25.82 6.02 -6.01
N ASP A 235 -24.85 5.15 -6.31
CA ASP A 235 -24.58 4.68 -7.68
C ASP A 235 -25.76 3.87 -8.25
N GLN A 236 -26.47 3.11 -7.42
CA GLN A 236 -27.64 2.34 -7.84
C GLN A 236 -28.86 3.22 -8.14
N ASP A 237 -29.04 4.30 -7.38
CA ASP A 237 -30.12 5.25 -7.61
C ASP A 237 -29.86 6.14 -8.84
N GLY A 238 -28.59 6.44 -9.16
CA GLY A 238 -28.18 7.14 -10.38
C GLY A 238 -28.38 6.35 -11.68
N LEU A 239 -28.49 5.02 -11.60
CA LEU A 239 -28.72 4.11 -12.74
C LEU A 239 -30.20 3.81 -13.00
N ARG A 240 -31.13 4.34 -12.20
CA ARG A 240 -32.57 4.25 -12.54
C ARG A 240 -32.87 5.21 -13.69
N PRO A 241 -33.22 4.73 -14.90
CA PRO A 241 -33.63 5.61 -15.98
C PRO A 241 -34.82 6.44 -15.49
N GLY A 242 -34.71 7.75 -15.63
CA GLY A 242 -35.75 8.70 -15.24
C GLY A 242 -37.10 8.22 -15.75
N GLY A 243 -38.06 8.12 -14.84
CA GLY A 243 -39.41 7.64 -15.13
C GLY A 243 -39.97 8.30 -16.37
N GLU A 244 -40.44 7.47 -17.29
CA GLU A 244 -41.25 7.87 -18.43
C GLU A 244 -42.35 8.82 -17.96
N GLY A 245 -42.51 9.89 -18.73
CA GLY A 245 -43.41 11.00 -18.42
C GLY A 245 -44.81 10.56 -18.05
N GLN A 246 -45.33 11.21 -17.00
CA GLN A 246 -46.75 11.49 -16.88
C GLN A 246 -47.20 12.24 -18.14
N LEU A 247 -47.72 11.50 -19.13
CA LEU A 247 -48.67 12.02 -20.09
C LEU A 247 -49.96 12.28 -19.33
N ALA A 248 -50.22 13.56 -19.08
CA ALA A 248 -51.51 14.05 -18.63
C ALA A 248 -52.55 13.78 -19.74
N GLU A 249 -53.57 12.99 -19.40
CA GLU A 249 -54.90 13.08 -20.02
C GLU A 249 -55.78 14.06 -19.25
#